data_AF-A0A2E4XL77-F1
#
_entry.id   AF-A0A2E4XL77-F1
#
_cell.length_a   1.000
_cell.length_b   1.000
_cell.length_c   1.000
_cell.angle_alpha   90.00
_cell.angle_beta   90.00
_cell.angle_gamma   90.00
#
_symmetry.space_group_name_H-M   'P 1'
#
loop_
_entity.id
_entity.type
_entity.pdbx_description
1 polymer ?
#
loop_
_entity_poly.entity_id
_entity_poly.type
_entity_poly.pdbx_seq_one_letter_code
_entity_poly.pdbx_strand_id
1 'polypeptide(L)'
;MEQSHRTFVFSSDLFSNFSLDISLYYISTIDDITNYFKEELLSILEKNNLVNLTKILKEKNLHIHGYNIEDILTSNNDHIFYICDHTSIE
;
A
#
# COMPACT_ATOMS: atom_id res chain seq x y z
N MET A 1 -13.71 10.53 -17.93
CA MET A 1 -13.15 11.03 -16.68
C MET A 1 -11.96 10.14 -16.40
N GLU A 2 -10.76 10.70 -16.55
CA GLU A 2 -9.52 9.93 -16.54
C GLU A 2 -9.30 9.23 -15.20
N GLN A 3 -8.72 8.04 -15.27
CA GLN A 3 -8.60 7.07 -14.19
C GLN A 3 -7.76 7.66 -13.05
N SER A 4 -8.41 8.11 -11.98
CA SER A 4 -7.74 8.54 -10.74
C SER A 4 -7.24 7.35 -9.90
N HIS A 5 -7.01 6.19 -10.50
CA HIS A 5 -6.52 5.01 -9.78
C HIS A 5 -5.03 4.84 -10.00
N ARG A 6 -4.30 4.40 -8.98
CA ARG A 6 -2.90 3.98 -9.12
C ARG A 6 -2.72 2.59 -8.53
N THR A 7 -1.84 1.82 -9.16
CA THR A 7 -1.48 0.49 -8.69
C THR A 7 -0.38 0.59 -7.64
N PHE A 8 -0.67 0.05 -6.47
CA PHE A 8 0.28 -0.11 -5.37
C PHE A 8 0.60 -1.59 -5.20
N VAL A 9 1.88 -1.92 -5.06
CA VAL A 9 2.37 -3.30 -4.93
C VAL A 9 3.21 -3.41 -3.68
N PHE A 10 2.97 -4.45 -2.89
CA PHE A 10 3.73 -4.71 -1.68
C PHE A 10 5.09 -5.34 -2.03
N SER A 11 6.16 -4.61 -1.70
CA SER A 11 7.54 -5.08 -1.71
C SER A 11 7.97 -5.54 -0.31
N SER A 12 7.34 -6.62 0.17
CA SER A 12 7.66 -7.29 1.44
C SER A 12 8.04 -8.74 1.19
N ASP A 13 8.89 -9.31 2.04
CA ASP A 13 9.27 -10.73 1.96
C ASP A 13 8.06 -11.67 2.12
N LEU A 14 7.14 -11.32 3.03
CA LEU A 14 5.99 -12.17 3.37
C LEU A 14 4.77 -11.91 2.50
N PHE A 15 4.62 -10.67 2.05
CA PHE A 15 3.42 -10.19 1.35
C PHE A 15 3.70 -9.75 -0.09
N SER A 16 4.85 -10.18 -0.64
CA SER A 16 5.32 -9.84 -1.98
C SER A 16 4.22 -10.00 -3.03
N ASN A 17 4.13 -9.03 -3.94
CA ASN A 17 3.21 -9.00 -5.08
C ASN A 17 1.72 -8.88 -4.71
N PHE A 18 1.35 -8.75 -3.44
CA PHE A 18 0.02 -8.27 -3.12
C PHE A 18 -0.14 -6.86 -3.69
N SER A 19 -1.19 -6.61 -4.45
CA SER A 19 -1.39 -5.35 -5.17
C SER A 19 -2.82 -4.88 -5.09
N LEU A 20 -3.00 -3.56 -5.04
CA LEU A 20 -4.30 -2.90 -5.06
C LEU A 20 -4.28 -1.71 -6.01
N ASP A 21 -5.38 -1.53 -6.74
CA ASP A 21 -5.66 -0.30 -7.46
C ASP A 21 -6.46 0.63 -6.55
N ILE A 22 -5.83 1.71 -6.09
CA ILE A 22 -6.42 2.64 -5.13
C ILE A 22 -6.88 3.89 -5.87
N SER A 23 -8.15 4.27 -5.69
CA SER A 23 -8.66 5.57 -6.15
C SER A 23 -8.08 6.69 -5.32
N LEU A 24 -7.44 7.65 -5.98
CA LEU A 24 -6.85 8.85 -5.38
C LEU A 24 -7.89 9.95 -5.09
N TYR A 25 -9.17 9.74 -5.40
CA TYR A 25 -10.20 10.79 -5.29
C TYR A 25 -10.37 11.34 -3.86
N TYR A 26 -10.20 10.48 -2.85
CA TYR A 26 -10.33 10.84 -1.43
C TYR A 26 -9.00 10.78 -0.66
N ILE A 27 -7.88 10.65 -1.37
CA ILE A 27 -6.54 10.54 -0.77
C ILE A 27 -5.96 11.94 -0.62
N SER A 28 -5.51 12.29 0.59
CA SER A 28 -4.86 13.58 0.87
C SER A 28 -3.39 13.43 1.28
N THR A 29 -3.00 12.25 1.77
CA THR A 29 -1.66 11.97 2.27
C THR A 29 -1.16 10.58 1.86
N ILE A 30 0.15 10.35 1.99
CA ILE A 30 0.73 9.01 1.82
C ILE A 30 0.17 8.05 2.88
N ASP A 31 -0.07 8.53 4.09
CA ASP A 31 -0.61 7.72 5.18
C ASP A 31 -2.02 7.22 4.86
N ASP A 32 -2.85 7.99 4.16
CA ASP A 32 -4.17 7.53 3.71
C ASP A 32 -4.03 6.30 2.79
N ILE A 33 -3.06 6.32 1.88
CA ILE A 33 -2.77 5.22 0.94
C ILE A 33 -2.29 3.99 1.71
N THR A 34 -1.28 4.15 2.57
CA THR A 34 -0.66 3.02 3.27
C THR A 34 -1.59 2.40 4.30
N ASN A 35 -2.41 3.20 4.99
CA ASN A 35 -3.43 2.72 5.91
C ASN A 35 -4.53 1.96 5.16
N TYR A 36 -5.08 2.53 4.08
CA TYR A 36 -6.09 1.84 3.26
C TYR A 36 -5.56 0.50 2.73
N PHE A 37 -4.34 0.51 2.18
CA PHE A 37 -3.69 -0.71 1.69
C PHE A 37 -3.51 -1.77 2.79
N LYS A 38 -3.08 -1.34 3.99
CA LYS A 38 -2.92 -2.21 5.15
C LYS A 38 -4.25 -2.80 5.62
N GLU A 39 -5.30 -1.99 5.69
CA GLU A 39 -6.64 -2.41 6.11
C GLU A 39 -7.25 -3.44 5.17
N GLU A 40 -7.12 -3.25 3.85
CA GLU A 40 -7.57 -4.22 2.85
C GLU A 40 -6.85 -5.56 3.00
N LEU A 41 -5.52 -5.55 3.15
CA LEU A 41 -4.77 -6.78 3.37
C LEU A 41 -5.14 -7.44 4.72
N LEU A 42 -5.27 -6.66 5.80
CA LEU A 42 -5.71 -7.19 7.10
C LEU A 42 -7.08 -7.86 6.99
N SER A 43 -8.03 -7.22 6.32
CA SER A 43 -9.37 -7.75 6.08
C SER A 43 -9.33 -9.10 5.36
N ILE A 44 -8.49 -9.24 4.33
CA ILE A 44 -8.30 -10.50 3.60
C ILE A 44 -7.73 -11.58 4.53
N LEU A 45 -6.68 -11.26 5.30
CA LEU A 45 -6.05 -12.22 6.22
C LEU A 45 -7.03 -12.67 7.32
N GLU A 46 -7.78 -11.74 7.90
CA GLU A 46 -8.77 -12.01 8.95
C GLU A 46 -9.94 -12.84 8.42
N LYS A 47 -10.48 -12.51 7.24
CA LYS A 47 -11.55 -13.27 6.57
C LYS A 47 -11.16 -14.73 6.30
N ASN A 48 -9.87 -15.00 6.11
CA ASN A 48 -9.33 -16.34 5.87
C ASN A 48 -8.76 -17.01 7.14
N ASN A 49 -8.97 -16.45 8.32
CA ASN A 49 -8.45 -16.96 9.59
C ASN A 49 -6.91 -17.13 9.62
N LEU A 50 -6.17 -16.30 8.89
CA LEU A 50 -4.70 -16.32 8.84
C LEU A 50 -4.09 -15.54 10.02
N VAL A 51 -4.46 -15.94 11.24
CA VAL A 51 -4.23 -15.20 12.49
C VAL A 51 -2.78 -14.76 12.70
N ASN A 52 -1.81 -15.63 12.40
CA ASN A 52 -0.39 -15.29 12.57
C ASN A 52 0.07 -14.21 11.59
N LEU A 53 -0.39 -14.25 10.33
CA LEU A 53 -0.08 -13.22 9.34
C LEU A 53 -0.74 -11.89 9.70
N THR A 54 -1.98 -11.91 10.21
CA THR A 54 -2.66 -10.72 10.72
C THR A 54 -1.85 -10.06 11.84
N LYS A 55 -1.33 -10.83 12.81
CA LYS A 55 -0.49 -10.30 13.90
C LYS A 55 0.78 -9.66 13.36
N ILE A 56 1.49 -10.34 12.47
CA ILE A 56 2.71 -9.83 11.85
C ILE A 56 2.43 -8.50 11.15
N LEU A 57 1.39 -8.44 10.30
CA LEU A 57 1.06 -7.23 9.54
C LEU A 57 0.65 -6.06 10.46
N LYS A 58 -0.07 -6.33 11.57
CA LYS A 58 -0.44 -5.28 12.54
C LYS A 58 0.78 -4.55 13.10
N GLU A 59 1.87 -5.25 13.35
CA GLU A 59 3.13 -4.71 13.88
C GLU A 59 3.98 -3.96 12.82
N LYS A 60 3.66 -4.08 11.53
CA LYS A 60 4.40 -3.40 10.46
C LYS A 60 3.95 -1.96 10.27
N ASN A 61 4.91 -1.06 10.12
CA ASN A 61 4.68 0.28 9.59
C ASN A 61 4.91 0.24 8.09
N LEU A 62 3.91 0.68 7.32
CA LEU A 62 4.00 0.70 5.87
C LEU A 62 4.37 2.10 5.39
N HIS A 63 5.19 2.17 4.35
CA HIS A 63 5.60 3.43 3.73
C HIS A 63 5.88 3.24 2.24
N ILE A 64 5.97 4.35 1.51
CA ILE A 64 6.31 4.42 0.09
C ILE A 64 7.64 5.16 -0.03
N HIS A 65 8.60 4.61 -0.76
CA HIS A 65 9.92 5.23 -0.94
C HIS A 65 9.96 6.18 -2.15
N GLY A 66 10.62 7.33 -1.98
CA GLY A 66 11.02 8.18 -3.09
C GLY A 66 9.89 8.96 -3.76
N TYR A 67 8.69 8.98 -3.17
CA TYR A 67 7.55 9.74 -3.66
C TYR A 67 6.93 10.54 -2.53
N ASN A 68 6.58 11.79 -2.82
CA ASN A 68 5.62 12.56 -2.03
C ASN A 68 4.20 12.35 -2.60
N ILE A 69 3.19 12.93 -1.95
CA ILE A 69 1.81 12.79 -2.41
C ILE A 69 1.56 13.45 -3.78
N GLU A 70 2.20 14.59 -4.07
CA GLU A 70 2.06 15.29 -5.35
C GLU A 70 2.59 14.46 -6.52
N ASP A 71 3.71 13.76 -6.31
CA ASP A 71 4.27 12.83 -7.30
C ASP A 71 3.26 11.74 -7.66
N ILE A 72 2.59 11.17 -6.65
CA ILE A 72 1.58 10.13 -6.84
C ILE A 72 0.35 10.69 -7.57
N LEU A 73 -0.17 11.84 -7.13
CA LEU A 73 -1.37 12.47 -7.70
C LEU A 73 -1.18 12.90 -9.17
N THR A 74 0.05 13.23 -9.57
CA THR A 74 0.38 13.72 -10.92
C THR A 74 1.06 12.68 -11.81
N SER A 75 1.36 11.49 -11.28
CA SER A 75 1.96 10.39 -12.03
C SER A 75 1.09 9.86 -13.17
N ASN A 76 1.68 9.10 -14.08
CA ASN A 76 0.93 8.37 -15.10
C ASN A 76 0.13 7.20 -14.48
N ASN A 77 -1.00 6.83 -15.09
CA ASN A 77 -1.84 5.72 -14.59
C ASN A 77 -1.11 4.37 -14.59
N ASP A 78 -0.17 4.17 -15.52
CA ASP A 78 0.62 2.93 -15.62
C ASP A 78 1.79 2.86 -14.64
N HIS A 79 1.99 3.91 -13.83
CA HIS A 79 3.07 3.94 -12.84
C HIS A 79 2.72 3.03 -11.66
N ILE A 80 3.65 2.13 -11.33
CA ILE A 80 3.52 1.22 -10.18
C ILE A 80 4.26 1.81 -8.98
N PHE A 81 3.56 1.95 -7.87
CA PHE A 81 4.12 2.40 -6.60
C PHE A 81 4.38 1.20 -5.69
N TYR A 82 5.56 1.14 -5.09
CA TYR A 82 5.91 0.07 -4.16
C TYR A 82 5.71 0.52 -2.71
N ILE A 83 4.98 -0.29 -1.96
CA ILE A 83 4.79 -0.15 -0.51
C ILE A 83 5.73 -1.13 0.18
N CYS A 84 6.46 -0.69 1.20
CA CYS A 84 7.41 -1.49 1.97
C CYS A 84 7.01 -1.56 3.45
N ASP A 85 7.49 -2.60 4.15
CA ASP A 85 7.30 -2.82 5.59
C ASP A 85 8.63 -2.92 6.38
N HIS A 86 9.73 -2.54 5.73
CA HIS A 86 11.06 -2.50 6.31
C HIS A 86 11.48 -1.06 6.55
N THR A 87 11.96 -0.74 7.76
CA THR A 87 12.71 0.49 7.97
C THR A 87 13.99 0.38 7.16
N SER A 88 14.18 1.21 6.13
CA SER A 88 15.46 1.31 5.44
C SER A 88 16.51 1.74 6.46
N ILE A 89 17.33 0.79 6.90
CA ILE A 89 18.64 1.11 7.43
C ILE A 89 19.53 1.13 6.19
N GLU A 90 19.65 2.31 5.58
CA GLU A 90 20.78 2.62 4.70
C GLU A 90 21.95 3.15 5.52
#